data_AF-A0A838WKH2-F1
#
_entry.id   AF-A0A838WKH2-F1
#
_cell.length_a   1.000
_cell.length_b   1.000
_cell.length_c   1.000
_cell.angle_alpha   90.00
_cell.angle_beta   90.00
_cell.angle_gamma   90.00
#
_symmetry.space_group_name_H-M   'P 1'
#
loop_
_entity.id
_entity.type
_entity.pdbx_description
1 polymer ?
#
loop_
_entity_poly.entity_id
_entity_poly.type
_entity_poly.pdbx_seq_one_letter_code
_entity_poly.pdbx_strand_id
1 'polypeptide(L)'
;ISGLLHLKFPIVKLLSYEAKWSELEESNNPFAIIVMAHLKTKATTRNLGEREKWKWSLIRGLYDKGFDREQIIRLFGIIDIMMELPKK
;
A
#
# COMPACT_ATOMS: atom_id res chain seq x y z
N ILE A 1 30.15 -28.77 -10.72
CA ILE A 1 28.78 -29.18 -10.30
C ILE A 1 27.97 -27.89 -10.21
N SER A 2 27.06 -27.66 -11.16
CA SER A 2 26.21 -26.46 -11.21
C SER A 2 25.08 -26.64 -10.18
N GLY A 3 25.04 -25.79 -9.16
CA GLY A 3 23.93 -25.75 -8.22
C GLY A 3 22.76 -24.98 -8.83
N LEU A 4 21.67 -25.68 -9.17
CA LEU A 4 20.43 -25.05 -9.60
C LEU A 4 19.83 -24.25 -8.43
N LEU A 5 19.74 -22.92 -8.60
CA LEU A 5 19.09 -22.04 -7.65
C LEU A 5 17.57 -22.16 -7.82
N HIS A 6 16.88 -22.81 -6.89
CA HIS A 6 15.42 -22.89 -6.90
C HIS A 6 14.81 -21.68 -6.18
N LEU A 7 14.26 -20.75 -6.94
CA LEU A 7 13.49 -19.62 -6.41
C LEU A 7 12.01 -20.00 -6.30
N LYS A 8 11.41 -19.82 -5.11
CA LYS A 8 9.96 -19.95 -4.89
C LYS A 8 9.35 -18.56 -4.76
N PHE A 9 8.36 -18.26 -5.60
CA PHE A 9 7.61 -17.01 -5.56
C PHE A 9 6.19 -17.28 -5.05
N PRO A 10 5.92 -17.12 -3.74
CA PRO A 10 4.58 -17.33 -3.21
C PRO A 10 3.62 -16.28 -3.77
N ILE A 11 2.44 -16.73 -4.23
CA ILE A 11 1.36 -15.85 -4.67
C ILE A 11 0.40 -15.66 -3.51
N VAL A 12 0.13 -14.40 -3.13
CA VAL A 12 -0.81 -14.05 -2.06
C VAL A 12 -1.90 -13.11 -2.60
N LYS A 13 -3.14 -13.28 -2.13
CA LYS A 13 -4.23 -12.34 -2.42
C LYS A 13 -4.12 -11.16 -1.46
N LEU A 14 -4.00 -9.93 -1.99
CA LEU A 14 -3.93 -8.73 -1.15
C LEU A 14 -5.16 -8.54 -0.24
N LEU A 15 -6.33 -9.01 -0.67
CA LEU A 15 -7.57 -8.97 0.13
C LEU A 15 -7.46 -9.77 1.45
N SER A 16 -6.59 -10.78 1.51
CA SER A 16 -6.37 -11.54 2.75
C SER A 16 -5.73 -10.71 3.87
N TYR A 17 -5.16 -9.54 3.54
CA TYR A 17 -4.60 -8.62 4.51
C TYR A 17 -5.61 -7.65 5.14
N GLU A 18 -6.88 -7.67 4.72
CA GLU A 18 -7.91 -6.82 5.32
C GLU A 18 -8.10 -7.12 6.82
N ALA A 19 -8.06 -8.41 7.20
CA ALA A 19 -8.08 -8.84 8.60
C ALA A 19 -6.77 -8.55 9.36
N LYS A 20 -5.72 -8.12 8.65
CA LYS A 20 -4.35 -7.89 9.16
C LYS A 20 -3.97 -6.42 9.10
N TRP A 21 -4.97 -5.52 9.21
CA TRP A 21 -4.75 -4.09 9.09
C TRP A 21 -3.68 -3.56 10.07
N SER A 22 -3.76 -3.94 11.34
CA SER A 22 -2.78 -3.53 12.36
C SER A 22 -1.35 -4.00 12.03
N GLU A 23 -1.19 -5.20 11.46
CA GLU A 23 0.13 -5.67 11.00
C GLU A 23 0.70 -4.79 9.88
N LEU A 24 -0.16 -4.29 8.98
CA LEU A 24 0.25 -3.36 7.93
C LEU A 24 0.62 -1.98 8.49
N GLU A 25 -0.13 -1.51 9.48
CA GLU A 25 0.12 -0.23 10.16
C GLU A 25 1.41 -0.23 10.98
N GLU A 26 1.80 -1.36 11.54
CA GLU A 26 3.06 -1.48 12.32
C GLU A 26 4.28 -1.75 11.42
N SER A 27 4.06 -2.27 10.20
CA SER A 27 5.15 -2.67 9.31
C SER A 27 5.91 -1.47 8.71
N ASN A 28 7.23 -1.48 8.82
CA ASN A 28 8.13 -0.53 8.14
C ASN A 28 8.44 -0.92 6.68
N ASN A 29 7.88 -2.04 6.20
CA ASN A 29 8.01 -2.42 4.80
C ASN A 29 7.23 -1.42 3.91
N PRO A 30 7.87 -0.78 2.91
CA PRO A 30 7.19 0.16 2.01
C PRO A 30 6.02 -0.46 1.25
N PHE A 31 6.00 -1.78 1.04
CA PHE A 31 4.85 -2.43 0.41
C PHE A 31 3.61 -2.47 1.32
N ALA A 32 3.76 -2.40 2.65
CA ALA A 32 2.62 -2.41 3.56
C ALA A 32 1.67 -1.25 3.29
N ILE A 33 2.21 -0.03 3.09
CA ILE A 33 1.38 1.14 2.78
C ILE A 33 0.74 1.08 1.39
N ILE A 34 1.40 0.43 0.43
CA ILE A 34 0.83 0.18 -0.89
C ILE A 34 -0.32 -0.82 -0.81
N VAL A 35 -0.22 -1.87 0.02
CA VAL A 35 -1.31 -2.81 0.27
C VAL A 35 -2.48 -2.11 0.97
N MET A 36 -2.22 -1.27 1.97
CA MET A 36 -3.25 -0.46 2.62
C MET A 36 -3.98 0.46 1.63
N ALA A 37 -3.24 1.16 0.77
CA ALA A 37 -3.81 1.98 -0.29
C ALA A 37 -4.70 1.15 -1.22
N HIS A 38 -4.25 -0.03 -1.67
CA HIS A 38 -5.04 -0.90 -2.53
C HIS A 38 -6.37 -1.33 -1.90
N LEU A 39 -6.34 -1.74 -0.63
CA LEU A 39 -7.52 -2.14 0.13
C LEU A 39 -8.51 -0.98 0.24
N LYS A 40 -8.03 0.22 0.60
CA LYS A 40 -8.89 1.41 0.74
C LYS A 40 -9.40 1.94 -0.60
N THR A 41 -8.63 1.85 -1.69
CA THR A 41 -9.13 2.14 -3.05
C THR A 41 -10.36 1.28 -3.36
N LYS A 42 -10.29 -0.03 -3.11
CA LYS A 42 -11.42 -0.95 -3.33
C LYS A 42 -12.61 -0.62 -2.44
N ALA A 43 -12.38 -0.45 -1.14
CA ALA A 43 -13.43 -0.18 -0.15
C ALA A 43 -14.17 1.16 -0.39
N THR A 44 -13.48 2.17 -0.92
CA THR A 44 -14.02 3.53 -1.09
C THR A 44 -14.47 3.85 -2.51
N THR A 45 -14.56 2.86 -3.41
CA THR A 45 -14.88 3.03 -4.85
C THR A 45 -16.10 3.95 -5.11
N ARG A 46 -17.11 3.93 -4.25
CA ARG A 46 -18.35 4.74 -4.41
C ARG A 46 -18.46 5.90 -3.42
N ASN A 47 -17.40 6.19 -2.65
CA ASN A 47 -17.41 7.22 -1.61
C ASN A 47 -16.13 8.06 -1.70
N LEU A 48 -16.22 9.16 -2.46
CA LEU A 48 -15.09 10.06 -2.69
C LEU A 48 -14.62 10.76 -1.40
N GLY A 49 -15.55 11.11 -0.50
CA GLY A 49 -15.20 11.75 0.77
C GLY A 49 -14.39 10.84 1.69
N GLU A 50 -14.80 9.58 1.83
CA GLU A 50 -14.03 8.58 2.58
C GLU A 50 -12.69 8.27 1.89
N ARG A 51 -12.66 8.21 0.56
CA ARG A 51 -11.43 8.01 -0.21
C ARG A 51 -10.40 9.10 0.08
N GLU A 52 -10.82 10.36 0.10
CA GLU A 52 -9.95 11.49 0.39
C GLU A 52 -9.39 11.40 1.82
N LYS A 53 -10.24 11.11 2.82
CA LYS A 53 -9.79 10.93 4.21
C LYS A 53 -8.74 9.82 4.33
N TRP A 54 -8.95 8.68 3.67
CA TRP A 54 -7.99 7.58 3.68
C TRP A 54 -6.68 7.93 2.97
N LYS A 55 -6.74 8.66 1.85
CA LYS A 55 -5.54 9.16 1.16
C LYS A 55 -4.72 10.04 2.09
N TRP A 56 -5.35 10.99 2.78
CA TRP A 56 -4.68 11.83 3.77
C TRP A 56 -4.08 11.03 4.93
N SER A 57 -4.80 10.03 5.44
CA SER A 57 -4.31 9.16 6.51
C SER A 57 -3.05 8.41 6.10
N LEU A 58 -3.02 7.87 4.88
CA LEU A 58 -1.86 7.13 4.36
C LEU A 58 -0.67 8.05 4.11
N ILE A 59 -0.90 9.25 3.56
CA ILE A 59 0.16 10.23 3.33
C ILE A 59 0.82 10.63 4.66
N ARG A 60 0.03 10.90 5.71
CA ARG A 60 0.58 11.19 7.04
C ARG A 60 1.40 10.02 7.58
N GLY A 61 0.89 8.80 7.43
CA GLY A 61 1.60 7.58 7.85
C GLY A 61 2.96 7.37 7.17
N LEU A 62 3.22 7.97 6.00
CA LEU A 62 4.56 7.95 5.39
C LEU A 62 5.59 8.69 6.25
N TYR A 63 5.19 9.82 6.83
CA TYR A 63 6.07 10.63 7.67
C TYR A 63 6.26 9.98 9.05
N ASP A 64 5.21 9.39 9.61
CA ASP A 64 5.25 8.73 10.92
C ASP A 64 6.16 7.49 10.94
N LYS A 65 6.35 6.85 9.78
CA LYS A 65 7.19 5.65 9.61
C LYS A 65 8.68 5.92 9.44
N GLY A 66 9.10 7.18 9.44
CA GLY A 66 10.51 7.56 9.33
C GLY A 66 11.15 7.27 7.97
N PHE A 67 10.35 7.17 6.90
CA PHE A 67 10.88 7.06 5.54
C PHE A 67 11.70 8.29 5.16
N ASP A 68 12.75 8.08 4.36
CA ASP A 68 13.52 9.20 3.83
C ASP A 68 12.70 10.00 2.79
N ARG A 69 13.19 11.20 2.47
CA ARG A 69 12.51 12.11 1.54
C ARG A 69 12.24 11.48 0.18
N GLU A 70 13.17 10.70 -0.36
CA GLU A 70 12.99 10.10 -1.69
C GLU A 70 11.99 8.95 -1.66
N GLN A 71 12.03 8.13 -0.60
CA GLN A 71 11.04 7.08 -0.36
C GLN A 71 9.64 7.68 -0.24
N ILE A 72 9.48 8.76 0.53
CA ILE A 72 8.20 9.46 0.67
C ILE A 72 7.69 9.93 -0.69
N ILE A 73 8.54 10.60 -1.49
CA ILE A 73 8.14 11.09 -2.82
C ILE A 73 7.68 9.93 -3.73
N ARG A 74 8.43 8.83 -3.76
CA ARG A 74 8.10 7.66 -4.60
C ARG A 74 6.81 6.98 -4.13
N LEU A 75 6.65 6.75 -2.82
CA LEU A 75 5.47 6.10 -2.27
C LEU A 75 4.21 6.97 -2.40
N PHE A 76 4.36 8.28 -2.17
CA PHE A 76 3.30 9.25 -2.40
C PHE A 76 2.76 9.14 -3.83
N GLY A 77 3.62 9.18 -4.85
CA GLY A 77 3.20 9.08 -6.25
C GLY A 77 2.44 7.78 -6.56
N ILE A 78 2.84 6.65 -5.96
CA ILE A 78 2.13 5.38 -6.14
C ILE A 78 0.75 5.42 -5.48
N ILE A 79 0.66 5.94 -4.24
CA ILE A 79 -0.61 6.07 -3.50
C ILE A 79 -1.56 7.01 -4.24
N ASP A 80 -1.02 8.12 -4.74
CA ASP A 80 -1.74 9.12 -5.52
C ASP A 80 -2.42 8.47 -6.74
N ILE A 81 -1.64 7.80 -7.59
CA ILE A 81 -2.14 7.05 -8.76
C ILE A 81 -3.17 6.00 -8.33
N MET A 82 -2.87 5.20 -7.32
CA MET A 82 -3.72 4.07 -6.90
C MET A 82 -5.06 4.50 -6.32
N MET A 83 -5.08 5.61 -5.58
CA MET A 83 -6.29 6.14 -4.95
C MET A 83 -6.98 7.19 -5.81
N GLU A 84 -6.36 7.68 -6.87
CA GLU A 84 -6.98 8.52 -7.90
C GLU A 84 -7.64 7.67 -9.01
N LEU A 85 -7.12 6.48 -9.29
CA LEU A 85 -7.74 5.56 -10.24
C LEU A 85 -9.09 5.00 -9.69
N PRO A 86 -10.17 4.90 -10.49
CA PRO A 86 -10.17 4.84 -11.96
C PRO A 86 -11.17 5.79 -12.69
N LYS A 87 -10.92 6.04 -13.98
CA LYS A 87 -12.01 5.99 -14.98
C LYS A 87 -11.72 4.86 -15.98
N LYS A 88 -12.77 4.10 -16.32
CA LYS A 88 -12.86 3.51 -17.65
C LYS A 88 -13.36 4.60 -18.60
#